data_AF-A0A0J1G9J1-F1
#
_entry.id   AF-A0A0J1G9J1-F1
#
_cell.length_a   1.000
_cell.length_b   1.000
_cell.length_c   1.000
_cell.angle_alpha   90.00
_cell.angle_beta   90.00
_cell.angle_gamma   90.00
#
_symmetry.space_group_name_H-M   'P 1'
#
loop_
_entity.id
_entity.type
_entity.pdbx_description
1 polymer ?
#
loop_
_entity_poly.entity_id
_entity_poly.type
_entity_poly.pdbx_seq_one_letter_code
_entity_poly.pdbx_strand_id
1 'polypeptide(L)'
;MNDIILKAENVCYAYEDGNQALKGINLEIRKGRKIAFMGANGSGKSTFFLCLNGIHRPQSGTMYFYGSPYDYSRKGLLSLRSKVGIVFQDPDNQLFSASVYQEISFGILNLGVDEQTAKKEVEEVIDHLEITPFRSKPTHALSGGQKKQVSIADILVMHPDVIIFDEPAAALDPKHTTLVNQIIDKLTNQGITVIISTHDVDFALKWADDVVLFKDGTVYMEGAPEEVFVNKSILHQTNLEQPAAIQLFESLCKKGVLLPSLPLPKSLSTLEGYIEKISTKPHYGGTKLEDTNKKQAILVVSFGTSYDETRKVTIDAIENSIQAAFPEFKIYRAWTSKMILAKIKKRDGIHINNVKEAMEQMKADGITDVVVQPTHVINGIENDLMQEDALSYQESFHSIRFGNPLLTTEEDNQTVIQAIAGEFSSLSEDEVLVMMGHGTTHYANAIYAALDYAFKDYGHQNIYLGTVEAYPSMSSILKMIAAKRPKKVVLAPFMIVAGDHARNDMAGDDPESWYCQLKEAGYTVECVLKGLGEYASIRDLFINHIMMTLNEK
;
A
#
# COMPACT_ATOMS: atom_id res chain seq x y z
N MET A 1 12.62 10.33 -41.23
CA MET A 1 14.06 10.43 -40.95
C MET A 1 14.35 9.45 -39.83
N ASN A 2 15.43 8.67 -39.95
CA ASN A 2 15.72 7.57 -39.02
C ASN A 2 15.94 8.14 -37.60
N ASP A 3 15.14 7.71 -36.63
CA ASP A 3 15.17 8.18 -35.24
C ASP A 3 16.21 7.44 -34.38
N ILE A 4 16.90 6.46 -34.97
CA ILE A 4 17.96 5.66 -34.35
C ILE A 4 19.23 6.50 -34.20
N ILE A 5 19.65 6.73 -32.95
CA ILE A 5 20.88 7.46 -32.61
C ILE A 5 22.09 6.53 -32.50
N LEU A 6 21.91 5.35 -31.92
CA LEU A 6 22.95 4.32 -31.79
C LEU A 6 22.41 2.99 -32.29
N LYS A 7 23.22 2.24 -33.04
CA LYS A 7 22.88 0.89 -33.48
C LYS A 7 24.09 -0.04 -33.42
N ALA A 8 23.87 -1.24 -32.90
CA ALA A 8 24.81 -2.35 -32.92
C ALA A 8 24.27 -3.43 -33.87
N GLU A 9 25.11 -3.89 -34.79
CA GLU A 9 24.78 -4.97 -35.73
C GLU A 9 25.80 -6.11 -35.60
N ASN A 10 25.33 -7.23 -35.08
CA ASN A 10 26.08 -8.46 -34.84
C ASN A 10 27.43 -8.25 -34.14
N VAL A 11 27.44 -7.43 -33.09
CA VAL A 11 28.65 -6.98 -32.40
C VAL A 11 29.19 -8.07 -31.46
N CYS A 12 30.44 -8.46 -31.67
CA CYS A 12 31.17 -9.40 -30.81
C CYS A 12 32.46 -8.77 -30.27
N TYR A 13 32.81 -9.12 -29.05
CA TYR A 13 34.03 -8.67 -28.40
C TYR A 13 34.49 -9.71 -27.38
N ALA A 14 35.80 -10.00 -27.37
CA ALA A 14 36.46 -10.81 -26.37
C ALA A 14 37.69 -10.06 -25.84
N TYR A 15 37.93 -10.20 -24.54
CA TYR A 15 39.15 -9.68 -23.90
C TYR A 15 40.36 -10.55 -24.26
N GLU A 16 41.57 -10.04 -24.00
CA GLU A 16 42.82 -10.73 -24.34
C GLU A 16 43.01 -12.06 -23.61
N ASP A 17 42.35 -12.23 -22.46
CA ASP A 17 42.30 -13.47 -21.69
C ASP A 17 41.40 -14.55 -22.31
N GLY A 18 40.77 -14.25 -23.45
CA GLY A 18 39.87 -15.15 -24.17
C GLY A 18 38.42 -15.10 -23.67
N ASN A 19 38.10 -14.27 -22.67
CA ASN A 19 36.74 -14.14 -22.18
C ASN A 19 35.85 -13.40 -23.20
N GLN A 20 34.89 -14.11 -23.78
CA GLN A 20 33.97 -13.55 -24.78
C GLN A 20 32.84 -12.78 -24.11
N ALA A 21 33.04 -11.47 -23.98
CA ALA A 21 32.12 -10.57 -23.30
C ALA A 21 30.87 -10.21 -24.11
N LEU A 22 30.96 -10.11 -25.45
CA LEU A 22 29.83 -9.82 -26.34
C LEU A 22 29.73 -10.87 -27.44
N LYS A 23 28.51 -11.38 -27.69
CA LYS A 23 28.23 -12.54 -28.54
C LYS A 23 27.14 -12.22 -29.57
N GLY A 24 27.42 -11.31 -30.49
CA GLY A 24 26.51 -10.99 -31.60
C GLY A 24 25.35 -10.07 -31.18
N ILE A 25 25.67 -8.97 -30.49
CA ILE A 25 24.69 -7.99 -30.03
C ILE A 25 24.04 -7.30 -31.24
N ASN A 26 22.72 -7.32 -31.28
CA ASN A 26 21.90 -6.53 -32.19
C ASN A 26 20.98 -5.66 -31.32
N LEU A 27 21.10 -4.34 -31.45
CA LEU A 27 20.34 -3.40 -30.62
C LEU A 27 20.22 -2.05 -31.34
N GLU A 28 19.06 -1.42 -31.26
CA GLU A 28 18.80 -0.10 -31.82
C GLU A 28 18.27 0.84 -30.74
N ILE A 29 18.97 1.96 -30.51
CA ILE A 29 18.59 2.96 -29.52
C ILE A 29 18.10 4.20 -30.26
N ARG A 30 16.88 4.62 -29.94
CA ARG A 30 16.26 5.83 -30.50
C ARG A 30 16.63 7.07 -29.71
N LYS A 31 16.71 8.20 -30.41
CA LYS A 31 17.04 9.51 -29.83
C LYS A 31 16.00 9.91 -28.77
N GLY A 32 16.48 10.45 -27.65
CA GLY A 32 15.67 11.03 -26.58
C GLY A 32 14.96 10.02 -25.69
N ARG A 33 15.27 8.72 -25.84
CA ARG A 33 14.72 7.65 -24.99
C ARG A 33 15.53 7.51 -23.70
N LYS A 34 14.86 7.03 -22.66
CA LYS A 34 15.44 6.59 -21.38
C LYS A 34 15.55 5.08 -21.37
N ILE A 35 16.76 4.54 -21.36
CA ILE A 35 16.99 3.10 -21.49
C ILE A 35 17.66 2.55 -20.24
N ALA A 36 17.03 1.57 -19.59
CA ALA A 36 17.62 0.84 -18.47
C ALA A 36 18.21 -0.50 -18.94
N PHE A 37 19.50 -0.70 -18.73
CA PHE A 37 20.20 -1.96 -18.95
C PHE A 37 20.30 -2.72 -17.64
N MET A 38 19.81 -3.94 -17.61
CA MET A 38 19.80 -4.78 -16.41
C MET A 38 20.35 -6.17 -16.70
N GLY A 39 20.75 -6.89 -15.65
CA GLY A 39 21.26 -8.26 -15.72
C GLY A 39 22.43 -8.46 -14.78
N ALA A 40 22.84 -9.71 -14.54
CA ALA A 40 23.88 -10.05 -13.58
C ALA A 40 25.24 -9.35 -13.83
N ASN A 41 26.07 -9.28 -12.78
CA ASN A 41 27.46 -8.84 -12.93
C ASN A 41 28.21 -9.76 -13.88
N GLY A 42 29.05 -9.16 -14.74
CA GLY A 42 29.76 -9.91 -15.79
C GLY A 42 28.92 -10.28 -17.01
N SER A 43 27.66 -9.83 -17.13
CA SER A 43 26.82 -10.13 -18.29
C SER A 43 27.23 -9.43 -19.60
N GLY A 44 28.20 -8.51 -19.55
CA GLY A 44 28.73 -7.78 -20.71
C GLY A 44 28.26 -6.32 -20.85
N LYS A 45 27.45 -5.79 -19.92
CA LYS A 45 26.89 -4.41 -19.96
C LYS A 45 27.98 -3.34 -20.11
N SER A 46 28.93 -3.27 -19.18
CA SER A 46 30.00 -2.26 -19.21
C SER A 46 30.87 -2.40 -20.46
N THR A 47 31.17 -3.62 -20.91
CA THR A 47 31.88 -3.85 -22.17
C THR A 47 31.11 -3.30 -23.37
N PHE A 48 29.79 -3.51 -23.41
CA PHE A 48 28.93 -2.96 -24.45
C PHE A 48 28.91 -1.42 -24.41
N PHE A 49 28.87 -0.81 -23.23
CA PHE A 49 28.94 0.64 -23.06
C PHE A 49 30.26 1.23 -23.59
N LEU A 50 31.38 0.54 -23.35
CA LEU A 50 32.67 0.92 -23.91
C LEU A 50 32.71 0.78 -25.44
N CYS A 51 31.96 -0.17 -26.01
CA CYS A 51 31.75 -0.22 -27.46
C CYS A 51 30.87 0.92 -27.97
N LEU A 52 29.80 1.30 -27.26
CA LEU A 52 28.93 2.42 -27.62
C LEU A 52 29.70 3.74 -27.69
N ASN A 53 30.63 3.99 -26.75
CA ASN A 53 31.49 5.18 -26.77
C ASN A 53 32.77 5.01 -27.63
N GLY A 54 32.93 3.86 -28.31
CA GLY A 54 34.09 3.60 -29.16
C GLY A 54 35.44 3.53 -28.40
N ILE A 55 35.44 3.29 -27.09
CA ILE A 55 36.64 2.92 -26.32
C ILE A 55 37.09 1.52 -26.76
N HIS A 56 36.12 0.60 -26.88
CA HIS A 56 36.36 -0.73 -27.43
C HIS A 56 35.89 -0.81 -28.87
N ARG A 57 36.79 -1.28 -29.74
CA ARG A 57 36.44 -1.66 -31.10
C ARG A 57 35.99 -3.12 -31.11
N PRO A 58 34.77 -3.44 -31.59
CA PRO A 58 34.35 -4.82 -31.78
C PRO A 58 35.33 -5.63 -32.63
N GLN A 59 35.46 -6.91 -32.32
CA GLN A 59 36.23 -7.85 -33.14
C GLN A 59 35.47 -8.22 -34.43
N SER A 60 34.15 -8.28 -34.33
CA SER A 60 33.23 -8.45 -35.46
C SER A 60 31.94 -7.65 -35.24
N GLY A 61 31.17 -7.44 -36.31
CA GLY A 61 29.99 -6.60 -36.30
C GLY A 61 30.30 -5.13 -36.56
N THR A 62 29.28 -4.27 -36.52
CA THR A 62 29.43 -2.83 -36.81
C THR A 62 28.58 -1.99 -35.85
N MET A 63 29.18 -0.90 -35.37
CA MET A 63 28.50 0.14 -34.60
C MET A 63 28.16 1.31 -35.51
N TYR A 64 26.98 1.90 -35.32
CA TYR A 64 26.49 3.04 -36.09
C TYR A 64 26.05 4.18 -35.19
N PHE A 65 26.41 5.40 -35.56
CA PHE A 65 25.96 6.65 -34.92
C PHE A 65 25.19 7.47 -35.95
N TYR A 66 23.94 7.81 -35.68
CA TYR A 66 23.02 8.43 -36.64
C TYR A 66 23.02 7.74 -38.02
N GLY A 67 23.03 6.39 -38.01
CA GLY A 67 23.03 5.56 -39.22
C GLY A 67 24.36 5.46 -39.98
N SER A 68 25.41 6.16 -39.55
CA SER A 68 26.74 6.07 -40.15
C SER A 68 27.64 5.12 -39.34
N PRO A 69 28.40 4.21 -39.97
CA PRO A 69 29.36 3.36 -39.26
C PRO A 69 30.39 4.19 -38.48
N TYR A 70 30.83 3.68 -37.33
CA TYR A 70 31.86 4.35 -36.53
C TYR A 70 33.18 4.48 -37.30
N ASP A 71 33.75 5.68 -37.30
CA ASP A 71 35.13 5.92 -37.71
C ASP A 71 36.07 5.78 -36.52
N TYR A 72 36.86 4.69 -36.51
CA TYR A 72 37.85 4.41 -35.46
C TYR A 72 39.18 5.18 -35.64
N SER A 73 39.25 6.14 -36.56
CA SER A 73 40.35 7.10 -36.61
C SER A 73 40.34 8.03 -35.38
N ARG A 74 41.47 8.68 -35.10
CA ARG A 74 41.56 9.65 -33.98
C ARG A 74 40.52 10.76 -34.09
N LYS A 75 40.26 11.26 -35.31
CA LYS A 75 39.29 12.33 -35.56
C LYS A 75 37.86 11.82 -35.41
N GLY A 76 37.56 10.65 -35.96
CA GLY A 76 36.25 10.00 -35.85
C GLY A 76 35.87 9.72 -34.40
N LEU A 77 36.79 9.12 -33.62
CA LEU A 77 36.57 8.83 -32.20
C LEU A 77 36.42 10.10 -31.35
N LEU A 78 37.16 11.17 -31.63
CA LEU A 78 36.98 12.45 -30.94
C LEU A 78 35.57 13.01 -31.19
N SER A 79 35.12 12.99 -32.45
CA SER A 79 33.77 13.42 -32.82
C SER A 79 32.69 12.56 -32.14
N LEU A 80 32.88 11.24 -32.11
CA LEU A 80 31.94 10.32 -31.45
C LEU A 80 31.88 10.57 -29.94
N ARG A 81 33.02 10.61 -29.26
CA ARG A 81 33.14 10.76 -27.79
C ARG A 81 32.65 12.13 -27.31
N SER A 82 32.71 13.16 -28.16
CA SER A 82 32.09 14.45 -27.88
C SER A 82 30.56 14.37 -27.80
N LYS A 83 29.96 13.36 -28.45
CA LYS A 83 28.51 13.18 -28.55
C LYS A 83 27.95 12.01 -27.74
N VAL A 84 28.78 11.03 -27.42
CA VAL A 84 28.43 9.87 -26.59
C VAL A 84 29.29 9.91 -25.33
N GLY A 85 28.74 10.47 -24.26
CA GLY A 85 29.40 10.56 -22.97
C GLY A 85 29.25 9.27 -22.16
N ILE A 86 30.22 8.98 -21.28
CA ILE A 86 30.11 7.90 -20.30
C ILE A 86 30.50 8.40 -18.92
N VAL A 87 29.64 8.14 -17.94
CA VAL A 87 29.88 8.37 -16.50
C VAL A 87 30.10 7.01 -15.86
N PHE A 88 31.30 6.81 -15.32
CA PHE A 88 31.71 5.52 -14.77
C PHE A 88 31.11 5.25 -13.38
N GLN A 89 31.01 3.96 -13.03
CA GLN A 89 30.55 3.49 -11.72
C GLN A 89 31.42 4.04 -10.59
N ASP A 90 32.74 3.95 -10.72
CA ASP A 90 33.67 4.60 -9.80
C ASP A 90 34.11 5.95 -10.38
N PRO A 91 33.76 7.09 -9.73
CA PRO A 91 34.18 8.40 -10.21
C PRO A 91 35.70 8.60 -10.15
N ASP A 92 36.45 7.84 -9.33
CA ASP A 92 37.92 7.92 -9.29
C ASP A 92 38.58 7.33 -10.55
N ASN A 93 37.86 6.54 -11.35
CA ASN A 93 38.32 6.11 -12.68
C ASN A 93 38.17 7.21 -13.74
N GLN A 94 37.44 8.29 -13.44
CA GLN A 94 37.17 9.39 -14.37
C GLN A 94 37.90 10.67 -13.95
N LEU A 95 37.90 11.00 -12.66
CA LEU A 95 38.37 12.29 -12.15
C LEU A 95 39.88 12.27 -11.84
N PHE A 96 40.67 13.19 -12.42
CA PHE A 96 42.14 13.19 -12.24
C PHE A 96 42.79 14.58 -12.04
N SER A 97 42.06 15.69 -12.23
CA SER A 97 42.62 17.05 -12.20
C SER A 97 42.79 17.61 -10.79
N ALA A 98 43.61 18.67 -10.68
CA ALA A 98 43.93 19.31 -9.41
C ALA A 98 42.79 20.17 -8.84
N SER A 99 41.75 20.48 -9.63
CA SER A 99 40.55 21.18 -9.16
C SER A 99 39.31 20.81 -9.98
N VAL A 100 38.12 20.96 -9.38
CA VAL A 100 36.82 20.71 -10.05
C VAL A 100 36.65 21.56 -11.32
N TYR A 101 36.99 22.84 -11.27
CA TYR A 101 36.91 23.72 -12.44
C TYR A 101 37.81 23.22 -13.58
N GLN A 102 39.05 22.81 -13.26
CA GLN A 102 39.98 22.30 -14.27
C GLN A 102 39.48 20.99 -14.87
N GLU A 103 38.93 20.10 -14.03
CA GLU A 103 38.34 18.84 -14.48
C GLU A 103 37.26 19.10 -15.53
N ILE A 104 36.24 19.90 -15.19
CA ILE A 104 35.11 20.19 -16.10
C ILE A 104 35.59 20.93 -17.35
N SER A 105 36.61 21.79 -17.26
CA SER A 105 37.16 22.47 -18.43
C SER A 105 37.88 21.54 -19.42
N PHE A 106 38.34 20.37 -18.97
CA PHE A 106 39.21 19.51 -19.76
C PHE A 106 38.55 19.00 -21.04
N GLY A 107 37.32 18.49 -20.95
CA GLY A 107 36.57 17.97 -22.08
C GLY A 107 36.36 19.01 -23.18
N ILE A 108 35.77 20.16 -22.83
CA ILE A 108 35.42 21.21 -23.79
C ILE A 108 36.66 21.87 -24.43
N LEU A 109 37.75 22.05 -23.70
CA LEU A 109 39.01 22.58 -24.26
C LEU A 109 39.65 21.59 -25.25
N ASN A 110 39.53 20.28 -25.01
CA ASN A 110 40.01 19.26 -25.94
C ASN A 110 39.20 19.17 -27.24
N LEU A 111 37.98 19.70 -27.25
CA LEU A 111 37.19 19.87 -28.48
C LEU A 111 37.67 21.08 -29.32
N GLY A 112 38.62 21.86 -28.81
CA GLY A 112 39.18 23.03 -29.49
C GLY A 112 38.33 24.29 -29.35
N VAL A 113 37.40 24.32 -28.38
CA VAL A 113 36.63 25.52 -28.02
C VAL A 113 37.56 26.56 -27.41
N ASP A 114 37.37 27.84 -27.74
CA ASP A 114 38.19 28.92 -27.20
C ASP A 114 38.00 29.09 -25.68
N GLU A 115 39.02 29.63 -25.01
CA GLU A 115 39.07 29.70 -23.55
C GLU A 115 37.95 30.55 -22.94
N GLN A 116 37.48 31.61 -23.63
CA GLN A 116 36.42 32.46 -23.11
C GLN A 116 35.06 31.76 -23.16
N THR A 117 34.77 31.10 -24.28
CA THR A 117 33.56 30.28 -24.42
C THR A 117 33.59 29.10 -23.46
N ALA A 118 34.71 28.37 -23.41
CA ALA A 118 34.88 27.24 -22.49
C ALA A 118 34.69 27.66 -21.03
N LYS A 119 35.25 28.79 -20.61
CA LYS A 119 35.03 29.34 -19.27
C LYS A 119 33.56 29.58 -18.98
N LYS A 120 32.82 30.20 -19.91
CA LYS A 120 31.40 30.48 -19.73
C LYS A 120 30.59 29.19 -19.55
N GLU A 121 30.81 28.21 -20.42
CA GLU A 121 30.12 26.90 -20.40
C GLU A 121 30.42 26.12 -19.11
N VAL A 122 31.67 26.13 -18.65
CA VAL A 122 32.08 25.49 -17.39
C VAL A 122 31.36 26.13 -16.19
N GLU A 123 31.27 27.46 -16.15
CA GLU A 123 30.57 28.17 -15.07
C GLU A 123 29.07 27.87 -15.08
N GLU A 124 28.45 27.86 -16.27
CA GLU A 124 27.03 27.52 -16.43
C GLU A 124 26.72 26.11 -15.93
N VAL A 125 27.56 25.11 -16.26
CA VAL A 125 27.39 23.74 -15.78
C VAL A 125 27.60 23.63 -14.27
N ILE A 126 28.61 24.32 -13.72
CA ILE A 126 28.88 24.34 -12.28
C ILE A 126 27.70 24.89 -11.49
N ASP A 127 27.12 25.99 -11.97
CA ASP A 127 25.94 26.60 -11.35
C ASP A 127 24.69 25.73 -11.55
N HIS A 128 24.51 25.15 -12.74
CA HIS A 128 23.36 24.31 -13.05
C HIS A 128 23.27 23.04 -12.18
N LEU A 129 24.43 22.45 -11.85
CA LEU A 129 24.51 21.27 -10.96
C LEU A 129 24.73 21.64 -9.49
N GLU A 130 24.67 22.93 -9.13
CA GLU A 130 24.83 23.45 -7.77
C GLU A 130 26.15 23.02 -7.10
N ILE A 131 27.21 22.85 -7.89
CA ILE A 131 28.55 22.45 -7.41
C ILE A 131 29.52 23.63 -7.25
N THR A 132 29.02 24.87 -7.34
CA THR A 132 29.76 26.12 -7.09
C THR A 132 30.61 26.10 -5.80
N PRO A 133 30.15 25.56 -4.65
CA PRO A 133 30.95 25.51 -3.43
C PRO A 133 32.22 24.65 -3.51
N PHE A 134 32.32 23.77 -4.50
CA PHE A 134 33.42 22.83 -4.68
C PHE A 134 34.33 23.20 -5.86
N ARG A 135 33.99 24.24 -6.61
CA ARG A 135 34.67 24.68 -7.83
C ARG A 135 36.21 24.68 -7.74
N SER A 136 36.76 25.22 -6.66
CA SER A 136 38.21 25.35 -6.46
C SER A 136 38.83 24.21 -5.66
N LYS A 137 38.02 23.24 -5.20
CA LYS A 137 38.52 22.11 -4.41
C LYS A 137 39.21 21.09 -5.32
N PRO A 138 40.24 20.40 -4.83
CA PRO A 138 40.76 19.21 -5.48
C PRO A 138 39.72 18.10 -5.57
N THR A 139 39.66 17.38 -6.70
CA THR A 139 38.69 16.31 -6.96
C THR A 139 38.80 15.17 -5.95
N HIS A 140 40.02 14.81 -5.53
CA HIS A 140 40.27 13.77 -4.53
C HIS A 140 39.78 14.14 -3.11
N ALA A 141 39.53 15.43 -2.83
CA ALA A 141 39.06 15.91 -1.53
C ALA A 141 37.52 15.97 -1.42
N LEU A 142 36.81 15.55 -2.46
CA LEU A 142 35.34 15.51 -2.50
C LEU A 142 34.78 14.23 -1.89
N SER A 143 33.56 14.29 -1.35
CA SER A 143 32.80 13.07 -0.99
C SER A 143 32.41 12.27 -2.25
N GLY A 144 32.09 10.98 -2.10
CA GLY A 144 31.69 10.14 -3.24
C GLY A 144 30.50 10.72 -4.04
N GLY A 145 29.48 11.26 -3.37
CA GLY A 145 28.36 11.92 -4.03
C GLY A 145 28.74 13.21 -4.76
N GLN A 146 29.63 14.03 -4.16
CA GLN A 146 30.16 15.23 -4.82
C GLN A 146 31.00 14.86 -6.04
N LYS A 147 31.86 13.84 -5.93
CA LYS A 147 32.61 13.31 -7.08
C LYS A 147 31.68 12.90 -8.20
N LYS A 148 30.59 12.18 -7.89
CA LYS A 148 29.60 11.77 -8.90
C LYS A 148 28.99 12.97 -9.62
N GLN A 149 28.58 14.03 -8.91
CA GLN A 149 28.07 15.25 -9.55
C GLN A 149 29.11 15.89 -10.49
N VAL A 150 30.38 15.95 -10.06
CA VAL A 150 31.47 16.48 -10.89
C VAL A 150 31.72 15.59 -12.12
N SER A 151 31.67 14.26 -11.99
CA SER A 151 31.77 13.34 -13.12
C SER A 151 30.65 13.54 -14.15
N ILE A 152 29.45 13.93 -13.70
CA ILE A 152 28.35 14.25 -14.61
C ILE A 152 28.61 15.61 -15.28
N ALA A 153 29.06 16.62 -14.53
CA ALA A 153 29.42 17.94 -15.07
C ALA A 153 30.47 17.85 -16.17
N ASP A 154 31.51 17.05 -15.93
CA ASP A 154 32.65 16.81 -16.83
C ASP A 154 32.20 16.27 -18.20
N ILE A 155 31.15 15.46 -18.22
CA ILE A 155 30.55 14.97 -19.47
C ILE A 155 29.57 15.99 -20.08
N LEU A 156 28.76 16.63 -19.25
CA LEU A 156 27.68 17.51 -19.69
C LEU A 156 28.18 18.75 -20.44
N VAL A 157 29.31 19.32 -20.00
CA VAL A 157 29.92 20.52 -20.60
C VAL A 157 30.29 20.35 -22.08
N MET A 158 30.42 19.10 -22.56
CA MET A 158 30.71 18.80 -23.96
C MET A 158 29.45 18.79 -24.86
N HIS A 159 28.26 19.03 -24.30
CA HIS A 159 26.97 18.99 -25.02
C HIS A 159 26.72 17.65 -25.76
N PRO A 160 26.72 16.51 -25.02
CA PRO A 160 26.52 15.20 -25.60
C PRO A 160 25.07 15.00 -26.07
N ASP A 161 24.90 14.16 -27.09
CA ASP A 161 23.57 13.73 -27.56
C ASP A 161 23.10 12.46 -26.81
N VAL A 162 24.05 11.67 -26.30
CA VAL A 162 23.83 10.46 -25.49
C VAL A 162 24.73 10.50 -24.26
N ILE A 163 24.18 10.17 -23.09
CA ILE A 163 24.96 9.93 -21.88
C ILE A 163 24.68 8.51 -21.37
N ILE A 164 25.76 7.76 -21.15
CA ILE A 164 25.73 6.43 -20.55
C ILE A 164 26.15 6.56 -19.09
N PHE A 165 25.34 6.10 -18.17
CA PHE A 165 25.66 6.01 -16.75
C PHE A 165 25.83 4.55 -16.36
N ASP A 166 27.05 4.17 -15.97
CA ASP A 166 27.30 2.83 -15.44
C ASP A 166 27.06 2.85 -13.92
N GLU A 167 25.93 2.32 -13.46
CA GLU A 167 25.49 2.29 -12.06
C GLU A 167 25.66 3.63 -11.31
N PRO A 168 24.96 4.70 -11.74
CA PRO A 168 25.18 6.06 -11.23
C PRO A 168 24.90 6.22 -9.73
N ALA A 169 24.00 5.40 -9.18
CA ALA A 169 23.60 5.41 -7.77
C ALA A 169 24.42 4.46 -6.89
N ALA A 170 25.38 3.72 -7.44
CA ALA A 170 26.20 2.80 -6.67
C ALA A 170 26.98 3.52 -5.57
N ALA A 171 26.98 2.94 -4.37
CA ALA A 171 27.68 3.45 -3.18
C ALA A 171 27.30 4.89 -2.75
N LEU A 172 26.13 5.39 -3.16
CA LEU A 172 25.58 6.67 -2.71
C LEU A 172 24.58 6.48 -1.57
N ASP A 173 24.53 7.47 -0.67
CA ASP A 173 23.44 7.58 0.30
C ASP A 173 22.12 8.02 -0.38
N PRO A 174 20.95 7.83 0.25
CA PRO A 174 19.66 8.18 -0.36
C PRO A 174 19.53 9.64 -0.80
N LYS A 175 20.20 10.58 -0.10
CA LYS A 175 20.16 12.00 -0.43
C LYS A 175 20.88 12.26 -1.75
N HIS A 176 22.09 11.73 -1.92
CA HIS A 176 22.87 11.89 -3.15
C HIS A 176 22.27 11.09 -4.31
N THR A 177 21.70 9.90 -4.06
CA THR A 177 20.95 9.16 -5.09
C THR A 177 19.78 9.97 -5.63
N THR A 178 19.02 10.64 -4.75
CA THR A 178 17.91 11.51 -5.16
C THR A 178 18.41 12.67 -6.03
N LEU A 179 19.52 13.31 -5.64
CA LEU A 179 20.12 14.41 -6.39
C LEU A 179 20.60 13.97 -7.78
N VAL A 180 21.29 12.83 -7.87
CA VAL A 180 21.76 12.28 -9.15
C VAL A 180 20.57 11.94 -10.06
N ASN A 181 19.52 11.32 -9.53
CA ASN A 181 18.31 11.02 -10.30
C ASN A 181 17.62 12.29 -10.80
N GLN A 182 17.56 13.36 -9.99
CA GLN A 182 17.01 14.65 -10.43
C GLN A 182 17.84 15.29 -11.56
N ILE A 183 19.17 15.17 -11.51
CA ILE A 183 20.04 15.64 -12.59
C ILE A 183 19.74 14.85 -13.87
N ILE A 184 19.68 13.52 -13.78
CA ILE A 184 19.34 12.63 -14.89
C ILE A 184 17.98 13.02 -15.50
N ASP A 185 16.96 13.24 -14.67
CA ASP A 185 15.63 13.65 -15.14
C ASP A 185 15.69 14.97 -15.90
N LYS A 186 16.42 15.98 -15.40
CA LYS A 186 16.63 17.26 -16.10
C LYS A 186 17.27 17.05 -17.48
N LEU A 187 18.28 16.20 -17.59
CA LEU A 187 18.96 15.89 -18.84
C LEU A 187 18.01 15.25 -19.86
N THR A 188 17.20 14.29 -19.42
CA THR A 188 16.22 13.63 -20.31
C THR A 188 15.15 14.60 -20.79
N ASN A 189 14.69 15.54 -19.94
CA ASN A 189 13.75 16.59 -20.31
C ASN A 189 14.31 17.58 -21.35
N GLN A 190 15.64 17.70 -21.45
CA GLN A 190 16.32 18.49 -22.49
C GLN A 190 16.46 17.72 -23.82
N GLY A 191 15.98 16.48 -23.89
CA GLY A 191 16.01 15.63 -25.09
C GLY A 191 17.31 14.84 -25.28
N ILE A 192 18.18 14.80 -24.27
CA ILE A 192 19.36 13.94 -24.26
C ILE A 192 18.92 12.49 -24.14
N THR A 193 19.53 11.60 -24.92
CA THR A 193 19.30 10.16 -24.80
C THR A 193 20.09 9.63 -23.61
N VAL A 194 19.43 8.93 -22.68
CA VAL A 194 20.11 8.47 -21.46
C VAL A 194 20.04 6.95 -21.35
N ILE A 195 21.20 6.34 -21.17
CA ILE A 195 21.37 4.90 -20.94
C ILE A 195 21.88 4.71 -19.53
N ILE A 196 21.24 3.87 -18.74
CA ILE A 196 21.63 3.58 -17.35
C ILE A 196 21.78 2.08 -17.16
N SER A 197 22.91 1.61 -16.63
CA SER A 197 22.92 0.29 -15.99
C SER A 197 22.44 0.39 -14.55
N THR A 198 21.55 -0.52 -14.16
CA THR A 198 21.04 -0.57 -12.79
C THR A 198 20.61 -1.99 -12.43
N HIS A 199 20.64 -2.28 -11.13
CA HIS A 199 20.04 -3.47 -10.53
C HIS A 199 18.72 -3.16 -9.82
N ASP A 200 18.37 -1.88 -9.69
CA ASP A 200 17.13 -1.43 -9.07
C ASP A 200 15.98 -1.53 -10.08
N VAL A 201 15.18 -2.58 -9.92
CA VAL A 201 14.02 -2.90 -10.77
C VAL A 201 12.87 -1.91 -10.57
N ASP A 202 12.72 -1.33 -9.38
CA ASP A 202 11.67 -0.35 -9.09
C ASP A 202 12.01 1.01 -9.71
N PHE A 203 13.28 1.42 -9.65
CA PHE A 203 13.77 2.59 -10.38
C PHE A 203 13.60 2.42 -11.90
N ALA A 204 14.03 1.28 -12.44
CA ALA A 204 13.92 0.99 -13.87
C ALA A 204 12.47 1.02 -14.37
N LEU A 205 11.54 0.40 -13.60
CA LEU A 205 10.11 0.42 -13.91
C LEU A 205 9.52 1.84 -13.97
N LYS A 206 9.94 2.70 -13.04
CA LYS A 206 9.43 4.07 -12.94
C LYS A 206 10.01 5.01 -14.00
N TRP A 207 11.31 4.89 -14.26
CA TRP A 207 12.07 5.89 -15.02
C TRP A 207 12.21 5.56 -16.50
N ALA A 208 12.43 4.29 -16.86
CA ALA A 208 12.80 3.91 -18.22
C ALA A 208 11.62 3.94 -19.19
N ASP A 209 11.90 4.26 -20.45
CA ASP A 209 10.98 4.05 -21.58
C ASP A 209 11.18 2.66 -22.20
N ASP A 210 12.41 2.15 -22.19
CA ASP A 210 12.80 0.83 -22.68
C ASP A 210 13.74 0.15 -21.66
N VAL A 211 13.56 -1.17 -21.47
CA VAL A 211 14.41 -2.01 -20.61
C VAL A 211 15.10 -3.05 -21.48
N VAL A 212 16.41 -3.18 -21.31
CA VAL A 212 17.25 -4.17 -22.01
C VAL A 212 17.85 -5.12 -20.98
N LEU A 213 17.49 -6.39 -21.06
CA LEU A 213 18.01 -7.44 -20.21
C LEU A 213 19.23 -8.10 -20.89
N PHE A 214 20.38 -8.01 -20.24
CA PHE A 214 21.64 -8.61 -20.68
C PHE A 214 21.90 -9.91 -19.94
N LYS A 215 22.29 -10.96 -20.69
CA LYS A 215 22.70 -12.24 -20.14
C LYS A 215 23.80 -12.86 -20.99
N ASP A 216 24.88 -13.30 -20.33
CA ASP A 216 25.98 -14.06 -20.92
C ASP A 216 26.55 -13.46 -22.23
N GLY A 217 26.60 -12.13 -22.33
CA GLY A 217 27.10 -11.41 -23.50
C GLY A 217 26.09 -11.25 -24.64
N THR A 218 24.79 -11.45 -24.38
CA THR A 218 23.70 -11.30 -25.36
C THR A 218 22.58 -10.40 -24.81
N VAL A 219 21.82 -9.78 -25.72
CA VAL A 219 20.53 -9.16 -25.40
C VAL A 219 19.50 -10.28 -25.29
N TYR A 220 19.03 -10.51 -24.08
CA TYR A 220 18.10 -11.59 -23.76
C TYR A 220 16.64 -11.18 -23.98
N MET A 221 16.31 -9.92 -23.63
CA MET A 221 15.01 -9.32 -23.90
C MET A 221 15.16 -7.79 -23.98
N GLU A 222 14.36 -7.17 -24.83
CA GLU A 222 14.23 -5.71 -24.96
C GLU A 222 12.73 -5.39 -25.10
N GLY A 223 12.27 -4.32 -24.45
CA GLY A 223 10.89 -3.87 -24.58
C GLY A 223 10.52 -2.80 -23.56
N ALA A 224 9.24 -2.43 -23.53
CA ALA A 224 8.73 -1.51 -22.52
C ALA A 224 8.82 -2.13 -21.11
N PRO A 225 9.03 -1.34 -20.05
CA PRO A 225 9.11 -1.86 -18.69
C PRO A 225 7.94 -2.77 -18.30
N GLU A 226 6.71 -2.42 -18.71
CA GLU A 226 5.52 -3.21 -18.37
C GLU A 226 5.47 -4.57 -19.08
N GLU A 227 6.16 -4.72 -20.22
CA GLU A 227 6.26 -5.98 -20.97
C GLU A 227 7.38 -6.86 -20.40
N VAL A 228 8.50 -6.24 -20.01
CA VAL A 228 9.67 -6.95 -19.49
C VAL A 228 9.43 -7.44 -18.06
N PHE A 229 8.93 -6.58 -17.17
CA PHE A 229 8.85 -6.89 -15.74
C PHE A 229 7.69 -7.81 -15.32
N VAL A 230 6.76 -8.13 -16.23
CA VAL A 230 5.72 -9.15 -15.99
C VAL A 230 6.23 -10.57 -16.26
N ASN A 231 7.33 -10.73 -16.99
CA ASN A 231 7.85 -12.03 -17.38
C ASN A 231 8.79 -12.62 -16.31
N LYS A 232 8.19 -13.21 -15.27
CA LYS A 232 8.90 -13.76 -14.10
C LYS A 232 9.98 -14.79 -14.45
N SER A 233 9.74 -15.61 -15.48
CA SER A 233 10.71 -16.63 -15.88
C SER A 233 11.97 -16.01 -16.47
N ILE A 234 11.81 -14.94 -17.27
CA ILE A 234 12.92 -14.18 -17.84
C ILE A 234 13.70 -13.45 -16.74
N LEU A 235 13.00 -12.76 -15.83
CA LEU A 235 13.65 -12.04 -14.72
C LEU A 235 14.52 -12.99 -13.87
N HIS A 236 13.97 -14.13 -13.46
CA HIS A 236 14.70 -15.13 -12.68
C HIS A 236 15.92 -15.67 -13.44
N GLN A 237 15.81 -15.89 -14.76
CA GLN A 237 16.94 -16.33 -15.57
C GLN A 237 18.05 -15.28 -15.70
N THR A 238 17.76 -14.01 -15.44
CA THR A 238 18.70 -12.89 -15.46
C THR A 238 19.15 -12.42 -14.07
N ASN A 239 18.82 -13.19 -13.02
CA ASN A 239 19.05 -12.85 -11.61
C ASN A 239 18.41 -11.51 -11.19
N LEU A 240 17.20 -11.26 -11.65
CA LEU A 240 16.39 -10.11 -11.28
C LEU A 240 15.08 -10.58 -10.62
N GLU A 241 14.55 -9.73 -9.76
CA GLU A 241 13.24 -9.91 -9.15
C GLU A 241 12.19 -9.03 -9.85
N GLN A 242 10.93 -9.32 -9.60
CA GLN A 242 9.83 -8.47 -10.08
C GLN A 242 9.77 -7.19 -9.24
N PRO A 243 9.56 -6.00 -9.84
CA PRO A 243 9.35 -4.76 -9.08
C PRO A 243 8.25 -4.92 -8.04
N ALA A 244 8.45 -4.33 -6.85
CA ALA A 244 7.55 -4.49 -5.70
C ALA A 244 6.13 -4.00 -6.02
N ALA A 245 6.01 -2.91 -6.78
CA ALA A 245 4.73 -2.35 -7.19
C ALA A 245 3.90 -3.34 -8.04
N ILE A 246 4.54 -4.04 -8.98
CA ILE A 246 3.84 -5.04 -9.82
C ILE A 246 3.50 -6.28 -8.99
N GLN A 247 4.44 -6.76 -8.18
CA GLN A 247 4.22 -7.93 -7.34
C GLN A 247 3.03 -7.72 -6.39
N LEU A 248 2.96 -6.56 -5.74
CA LEU A 248 1.87 -6.22 -4.83
C LEU A 248 0.55 -6.01 -5.60
N PHE A 249 0.58 -5.32 -6.74
CA PHE A 249 -0.59 -5.16 -7.60
C PHE A 249 -1.20 -6.50 -8.02
N GLU A 250 -0.39 -7.45 -8.49
CA GLU A 250 -0.86 -8.79 -8.84
C GLU A 250 -1.45 -9.52 -7.63
N SER A 251 -0.83 -9.38 -6.45
CA SER A 251 -1.32 -9.99 -5.20
C SER A 251 -2.68 -9.42 -4.81
N LEU A 252 -2.85 -8.10 -4.89
CA LEU A 252 -4.11 -7.42 -4.60
C LEU A 252 -5.21 -7.78 -5.61
N CYS A 253 -4.87 -7.90 -6.90
CA CYS A 253 -5.81 -8.37 -7.91
C CYS A 253 -6.27 -9.81 -7.64
N LYS A 254 -5.34 -10.72 -7.28
CA LYS A 254 -5.67 -12.11 -6.93
C LYS A 254 -6.57 -12.22 -5.70
N LYS A 255 -6.43 -11.30 -4.75
CA LYS A 255 -7.27 -11.19 -3.55
C LYS A 255 -8.59 -10.45 -3.79
N GLY A 256 -8.85 -10.01 -5.03
CA GLY A 256 -10.07 -9.28 -5.38
C GLY A 256 -10.12 -7.84 -4.85
N VAL A 257 -9.02 -7.31 -4.31
CA VAL A 257 -8.95 -5.94 -3.80
C VAL A 257 -8.90 -4.94 -4.95
N LEU A 258 -8.10 -5.23 -5.98
CA LEU A 258 -7.96 -4.40 -7.19
C LEU A 258 -8.51 -5.13 -8.42
N LEU A 259 -9.00 -4.38 -9.40
CA LEU A 259 -9.45 -4.94 -10.67
C LEU A 259 -8.24 -5.27 -11.58
N PRO A 260 -8.16 -6.49 -12.16
CA PRO A 260 -7.10 -6.85 -13.09
C PRO A 260 -7.04 -5.99 -14.36
N SER A 261 -8.11 -5.26 -14.68
CA SER A 261 -8.20 -4.35 -15.83
C SER A 261 -7.48 -3.01 -15.62
N LEU A 262 -7.02 -2.72 -14.40
CA LEU A 262 -6.25 -1.50 -14.13
C LEU A 262 -4.88 -1.55 -14.83
N PRO A 263 -4.36 -0.40 -15.31
CA PRO A 263 -3.01 -0.36 -15.85
C PRO A 263 -1.97 -0.77 -14.82
N LEU A 264 -0.92 -1.48 -15.24
CA LEU A 264 0.18 -1.86 -14.36
C LEU A 264 0.79 -0.61 -13.69
N PRO A 265 0.91 -0.59 -12.35
CA PRO A 265 1.45 0.57 -11.67
C PRO A 265 2.96 0.68 -11.92
N LYS A 266 3.41 1.84 -12.39
CA LYS A 266 4.84 2.12 -12.62
C LYS A 266 5.63 2.41 -11.35
N SER A 267 4.95 2.51 -10.20
CA SER A 267 5.58 2.81 -8.90
C SER A 267 4.63 2.45 -7.76
N LEU A 268 5.18 2.36 -6.54
CA LEU A 268 4.37 2.16 -5.33
C LEU A 268 3.37 3.30 -5.12
N SER A 269 3.72 4.56 -5.41
CA SER A 269 2.77 5.68 -5.28
C SER A 269 1.62 5.63 -6.29
N THR A 270 1.86 5.10 -7.50
CA THR A 270 0.76 4.83 -8.45
C THR A 270 -0.19 3.76 -7.92
N LEU A 271 0.37 2.71 -7.31
CA LEU A 271 -0.41 1.65 -6.69
C LEU A 271 -1.19 2.16 -5.47
N GLU A 272 -0.57 2.97 -4.61
CA GLU A 272 -1.23 3.67 -3.51
C GLU A 272 -2.41 4.48 -4.04
N GLY A 273 -2.24 5.24 -5.13
CA GLY A 273 -3.36 5.96 -5.76
C GLY A 273 -4.49 5.05 -6.27
N TYR A 274 -4.23 3.79 -6.60
CA TYR A 274 -5.29 2.81 -6.91
C TYR A 274 -5.99 2.33 -5.64
N ILE A 275 -5.24 2.07 -4.58
CA ILE A 275 -5.74 1.66 -3.27
C ILE A 275 -6.55 2.78 -2.63
N GLU A 276 -6.08 4.02 -2.72
CA GLU A 276 -6.81 5.21 -2.30
C GLU A 276 -8.14 5.31 -3.04
N LYS A 277 -8.20 5.09 -4.36
CA LYS A 277 -9.49 5.11 -5.09
C LYS A 277 -10.48 4.03 -4.64
N ILE A 278 -10.00 2.95 -4.00
CA ILE A 278 -10.83 1.97 -3.31
C ILE A 278 -11.21 2.47 -1.92
N SER A 279 -10.24 3.00 -1.17
CA SER A 279 -10.39 3.45 0.22
C SER A 279 -11.10 4.79 0.38
N THR A 280 -11.13 5.64 -0.65
CA THR A 280 -11.84 6.93 -0.73
C THR A 280 -13.23 6.78 -1.34
N LYS A 281 -13.77 5.56 -1.38
CA LYS A 281 -15.19 5.33 -1.61
C LYS A 281 -15.82 4.69 -0.37
N PRO A 282 -16.14 5.47 0.66
CA PRO A 282 -17.28 5.14 1.51
C PRO A 282 -18.60 5.25 0.71
N HIS A 283 -18.57 5.79 -0.52
CA HIS A 283 -19.70 5.84 -1.45
C HIS A 283 -19.70 4.68 -2.45
N TYR A 284 -20.64 3.76 -2.26
CA TYR A 284 -20.95 2.72 -3.22
C TYR A 284 -22.34 2.98 -3.84
N GLY A 285 -22.41 3.71 -4.96
CA GLY A 285 -23.68 4.01 -5.64
C GLY A 285 -23.52 4.69 -7.01
N GLY A 286 -24.47 4.46 -7.92
CA GLY A 286 -24.33 4.50 -9.38
C GLY A 286 -24.15 5.87 -10.08
N THR A 287 -23.72 5.83 -11.35
CA THR A 287 -23.46 6.94 -12.31
C THR A 287 -24.68 7.80 -12.70
N LYS A 288 -25.78 7.80 -11.92
CA LYS A 288 -26.98 8.57 -12.23
C LYS A 288 -26.83 10.02 -11.80
N LEU A 289 -26.96 10.90 -12.80
CA LEU A 289 -27.05 12.37 -12.69
C LEU A 289 -27.99 12.79 -11.56
N GLU A 290 -27.57 13.83 -10.83
CA GLU A 290 -28.29 14.51 -9.75
C GLU A 290 -29.80 14.48 -9.94
N ASP A 291 -30.46 13.56 -9.22
CA ASP A 291 -31.89 13.66 -9.05
C ASP A 291 -32.15 14.78 -8.04
N THR A 292 -32.84 15.82 -8.46
CA THR A 292 -33.12 17.04 -7.67
C THR A 292 -33.95 16.80 -6.40
N ASN A 293 -34.31 15.54 -6.11
CA ASN A 293 -35.15 15.15 -4.98
C ASN A 293 -34.45 14.04 -4.15
N LYS A 294 -33.38 14.42 -3.43
CA LYS A 294 -32.65 13.49 -2.54
C LYS A 294 -33.55 13.02 -1.41
N LYS A 295 -33.75 11.70 -1.32
CA LYS A 295 -34.50 11.06 -0.23
C LYS A 295 -33.57 10.14 0.52
N GLN A 296 -33.17 10.55 1.72
CA GLN A 296 -32.17 9.86 2.51
C GLN A 296 -32.81 8.95 3.56
N ALA A 297 -32.16 7.83 3.87
CA ALA A 297 -32.58 6.93 4.92
C ALA A 297 -31.40 6.26 5.60
N ILE A 298 -31.63 5.78 6.83
CA ILE A 298 -30.66 5.01 7.59
C ILE A 298 -31.18 3.58 7.71
N LEU A 299 -30.38 2.62 7.29
CA LEU A 299 -30.62 1.19 7.48
C LEU A 299 -29.82 0.71 8.69
N VAL A 300 -30.49 0.43 9.80
CA VAL A 300 -29.86 -0.13 11.00
C VAL A 300 -29.85 -1.65 10.86
N VAL A 301 -28.65 -2.24 10.88
CA VAL A 301 -28.46 -3.68 10.67
C VAL A 301 -27.93 -4.35 11.94
N SER A 302 -28.70 -5.29 12.48
CA SER A 302 -28.32 -6.04 13.68
C SER A 302 -28.13 -7.52 13.40
N PHE A 303 -27.41 -8.24 14.25
CA PHE A 303 -27.40 -9.71 14.18
C PHE A 303 -28.82 -10.30 14.37
N GLY A 304 -29.58 -9.67 15.27
CA GLY A 304 -30.94 -10.07 15.64
C GLY A 304 -31.00 -10.83 16.96
N THR A 305 -32.22 -11.01 17.49
CA THR A 305 -32.46 -11.81 18.70
C THR A 305 -33.80 -12.52 18.63
N SER A 306 -33.88 -13.71 19.24
CA SER A 306 -35.15 -14.43 19.37
C SER A 306 -35.92 -14.10 20.65
N TYR A 307 -35.45 -13.16 21.48
CA TYR A 307 -36.13 -12.74 22.72
C TYR A 307 -36.64 -11.30 22.62
N ASP A 308 -37.95 -11.14 22.79
CA ASP A 308 -38.62 -9.84 22.66
C ASP A 308 -38.20 -8.84 23.75
N GLU A 309 -37.99 -9.33 24.99
CA GLU A 309 -37.58 -8.50 26.13
C GLU A 309 -36.24 -7.80 25.88
N THR A 310 -35.19 -8.57 25.50
CA THR A 310 -33.87 -7.97 25.21
C THR A 310 -33.92 -7.13 23.94
N ARG A 311 -34.70 -7.53 22.91
CA ARG A 311 -34.85 -6.73 21.67
C ARG A 311 -35.29 -5.30 21.99
N LYS A 312 -36.32 -5.16 22.84
CA LYS A 312 -36.90 -3.86 23.21
C LYS A 312 -35.91 -2.92 23.88
N VAL A 313 -35.08 -3.45 24.78
CA VAL A 313 -34.12 -2.64 25.55
C VAL A 313 -32.78 -2.44 24.86
N THR A 314 -32.49 -3.19 23.78
CA THR A 314 -31.24 -3.09 23.02
C THR A 314 -31.46 -2.60 21.60
N ILE A 315 -31.88 -3.48 20.67
CA ILE A 315 -32.04 -3.17 19.25
C ILE A 315 -33.04 -2.04 19.05
N ASP A 316 -34.24 -2.16 19.62
CA ASP A 316 -35.28 -1.13 19.46
C ASP A 316 -34.83 0.18 20.16
N ALA A 317 -34.07 0.11 21.25
CA ALA A 317 -33.51 1.27 21.93
C ALA A 317 -32.42 1.99 21.10
N ILE A 318 -31.56 1.24 20.41
CA ILE A 318 -30.57 1.77 19.46
C ILE A 318 -31.29 2.45 18.29
N GLU A 319 -32.24 1.75 17.66
CA GLU A 319 -33.05 2.29 16.54
C GLU A 319 -33.78 3.57 16.94
N ASN A 320 -34.38 3.60 18.14
CA ASN A 320 -35.07 4.79 18.67
C ASN A 320 -34.11 5.95 18.96
N SER A 321 -32.91 5.67 19.49
CA SER A 321 -31.91 6.70 19.77
C SER A 321 -31.38 7.31 18.46
N ILE A 322 -31.15 6.48 17.44
CA ILE A 322 -30.78 6.92 16.09
C ILE A 322 -31.92 7.75 15.48
N GLN A 323 -33.17 7.30 15.55
CA GLN A 323 -34.31 8.05 15.04
C GLN A 323 -34.46 9.42 15.72
N ALA A 324 -34.18 9.51 17.03
CA ALA A 324 -34.22 10.76 17.77
C ALA A 324 -33.09 11.72 17.39
N ALA A 325 -31.90 11.19 17.08
CA ALA A 325 -30.75 11.99 16.63
C ALA A 325 -30.89 12.47 15.18
N PHE A 326 -31.62 11.72 14.34
CA PHE A 326 -31.80 11.99 12.90
C PHE A 326 -33.29 12.01 12.51
N PRO A 327 -34.09 12.98 13.00
CA PRO A 327 -35.54 13.03 12.78
C PRO A 327 -35.97 13.17 11.31
N GLU A 328 -35.08 13.67 10.46
CA GLU A 328 -35.27 13.85 9.03
C GLU A 328 -35.03 12.57 8.21
N PHE A 329 -34.34 11.58 8.79
CA PHE A 329 -34.07 10.31 8.14
C PHE A 329 -35.15 9.28 8.51
N LYS A 330 -35.65 8.56 7.50
CA LYS A 330 -36.46 7.37 7.74
C LYS A 330 -35.55 6.21 8.15
N ILE A 331 -35.84 5.57 9.29
CA ILE A 331 -35.10 4.39 9.76
C ILE A 331 -35.72 3.11 9.19
N TYR A 332 -34.86 2.25 8.64
CA TYR A 332 -35.18 0.90 8.22
C TYR A 332 -34.41 -0.09 9.10
N ARG A 333 -34.95 -1.30 9.27
CA ARG A 333 -34.29 -2.37 10.02
C ARG A 333 -34.01 -3.57 9.12
N ALA A 334 -32.88 -4.22 9.36
CA ALA A 334 -32.56 -5.54 8.81
C ALA A 334 -31.79 -6.38 9.81
N TRP A 335 -31.98 -7.70 9.79
CA TRP A 335 -31.18 -8.64 10.57
C TRP A 335 -30.32 -9.56 9.71
N THR A 336 -29.10 -9.89 10.16
CA THR A 336 -28.17 -10.75 9.42
C THR A 336 -28.37 -12.25 9.71
N SER A 337 -28.75 -12.61 10.94
CA SER A 337 -28.81 -14.02 11.35
C SER A 337 -30.01 -14.76 10.75
N LYS A 338 -29.73 -15.59 9.73
CA LYS A 338 -30.73 -16.47 9.08
C LYS A 338 -31.39 -17.44 10.07
N MET A 339 -30.65 -17.91 11.06
CA MET A 339 -31.17 -18.82 12.09
C MET A 339 -32.20 -18.13 12.98
N ILE A 340 -31.90 -16.90 13.43
CA ILE A 340 -32.84 -16.10 14.24
C ILE A 340 -34.07 -15.73 13.43
N LEU A 341 -33.91 -15.27 12.19
CA LEU A 341 -35.01 -14.96 11.27
C LEU A 341 -35.94 -16.16 11.05
N ALA A 342 -35.38 -17.36 10.85
CA ALA A 342 -36.16 -18.59 10.72
C ALA A 342 -36.88 -18.95 12.04
N LYS A 343 -36.22 -18.79 13.18
CA LYS A 343 -36.77 -19.10 14.52
C LYS A 343 -37.97 -18.22 14.86
N ILE A 344 -37.86 -16.90 14.70
CA ILE A 344 -38.96 -15.97 15.01
C ILE A 344 -40.13 -16.14 14.03
N LYS A 345 -39.86 -16.39 12.74
CA LYS A 345 -40.92 -16.62 11.74
C LYS A 345 -41.69 -17.89 12.05
N LYS A 346 -40.99 -18.95 12.46
CA LYS A 346 -41.61 -20.23 12.81
C LYS A 346 -42.37 -20.18 14.15
N ARG A 347 -41.77 -19.56 15.17
CA ARG A 347 -42.33 -19.54 16.54
C ARG A 347 -43.44 -18.51 16.70
N ASP A 348 -43.24 -17.30 16.16
CA ASP A 348 -44.08 -16.14 16.45
C ASP A 348 -44.85 -15.64 15.22
N GLY A 349 -44.56 -16.16 14.02
CA GLY A 349 -45.15 -15.65 12.77
C GLY A 349 -44.67 -14.26 12.37
N ILE A 350 -43.65 -13.72 13.05
CA ILE A 350 -43.11 -12.38 12.80
C ILE A 350 -42.08 -12.46 11.67
N HIS A 351 -42.22 -11.58 10.68
CA HIS A 351 -41.23 -11.40 9.62
C HIS A 351 -40.41 -10.14 9.89
N ILE A 352 -39.09 -10.31 9.97
CA ILE A 352 -38.11 -9.23 9.95
C ILE A 352 -37.32 -9.37 8.67
N ASN A 353 -37.06 -8.23 8.01
CA ASN A 353 -36.30 -8.21 6.77
C ASN A 353 -34.86 -8.64 7.01
N ASN A 354 -34.29 -9.40 6.08
CA ASN A 354 -32.84 -9.44 5.89
C ASN A 354 -32.35 -8.19 5.14
N VAL A 355 -31.03 -8.05 4.97
CA VAL A 355 -30.43 -6.87 4.33
C VAL A 355 -30.96 -6.66 2.90
N LYS A 356 -31.04 -7.72 2.08
CA LYS A 356 -31.55 -7.63 0.70
C LYS A 356 -33.01 -7.21 0.64
N GLU A 357 -33.85 -7.79 1.51
CA GLU A 357 -35.26 -7.44 1.62
C GLU A 357 -35.45 -5.98 2.03
N ALA A 358 -34.64 -5.48 2.97
CA ALA A 358 -34.67 -4.07 3.36
C ALA A 358 -34.21 -3.14 2.23
N MET A 359 -33.14 -3.50 1.51
CA MET A 359 -32.67 -2.72 0.36
C MET A 359 -33.71 -2.67 -0.77
N GLU A 360 -34.40 -3.77 -1.08
CA GLU A 360 -35.48 -3.76 -2.07
C GLU A 360 -36.68 -2.92 -1.59
N GLN A 361 -37.01 -2.95 -0.29
CA GLN A 361 -38.04 -2.08 0.28
C GLN A 361 -37.65 -0.59 0.18
N MET A 362 -36.41 -0.23 0.48
CA MET A 362 -35.92 1.15 0.40
C MET A 362 -35.94 1.66 -1.05
N LYS A 363 -35.57 0.80 -2.00
CA LYS A 363 -35.69 1.09 -3.43
C LYS A 363 -37.15 1.32 -3.84
N ALA A 364 -38.08 0.46 -3.40
CA ALA A 364 -39.51 0.62 -3.67
C ALA A 364 -40.09 1.92 -3.05
N ASP A 365 -39.57 2.32 -1.88
CA ASP A 365 -39.93 3.57 -1.21
C ASP A 365 -39.29 4.83 -1.86
N GLY A 366 -38.48 4.66 -2.90
CA GLY A 366 -37.82 5.74 -3.64
C GLY A 366 -36.67 6.41 -2.86
N ILE A 367 -36.00 5.68 -1.97
CA ILE A 367 -34.80 6.17 -1.28
C ILE A 367 -33.65 6.27 -2.31
N THR A 368 -32.93 7.40 -2.28
CA THR A 368 -31.80 7.66 -3.18
C THR A 368 -30.45 7.46 -2.48
N ASP A 369 -30.37 7.82 -1.19
CA ASP A 369 -29.13 7.81 -0.42
C ASP A 369 -29.31 7.03 0.88
N VAL A 370 -28.46 6.02 1.07
CA VAL A 370 -28.56 5.07 2.17
C VAL A 370 -27.33 5.19 3.06
N VAL A 371 -27.54 5.34 4.36
CA VAL A 371 -26.50 5.10 5.37
C VAL A 371 -26.82 3.79 6.08
N VAL A 372 -25.94 2.80 5.96
CA VAL A 372 -26.07 1.50 6.60
C VAL A 372 -25.26 1.53 7.89
N GLN A 373 -25.93 1.48 9.04
CA GLN A 373 -25.26 1.44 10.35
C GLN A 373 -25.31 0.01 10.91
N PRO A 374 -24.19 -0.73 10.93
CA PRO A 374 -24.12 -1.98 11.65
C PRO A 374 -24.19 -1.74 13.16
N THR A 375 -24.97 -2.55 13.87
CA THR A 375 -24.91 -2.67 15.33
C THR A 375 -24.06 -3.89 15.72
N HIS A 376 -23.03 -4.21 14.95
CA HIS A 376 -22.12 -5.32 15.26
C HIS A 376 -21.05 -4.86 16.26
N VAL A 377 -20.52 -5.78 17.07
CA VAL A 377 -19.45 -5.46 18.03
C VAL A 377 -18.11 -5.25 17.30
N ILE A 378 -17.85 -6.02 16.24
CA ILE A 378 -16.56 -6.07 15.54
C ILE A 378 -16.74 -6.12 14.02
N ASN A 379 -15.69 -5.80 13.29
CA ASN A 379 -15.55 -6.03 11.84
C ASN A 379 -15.32 -7.52 11.54
N GLY A 380 -16.30 -8.36 11.86
CA GLY A 380 -16.28 -9.80 11.63
C GLY A 380 -17.08 -10.23 10.40
N ILE A 381 -17.18 -11.55 10.19
CA ILE A 381 -17.86 -12.18 9.04
C ILE A 381 -19.28 -11.62 8.81
N GLU A 382 -20.04 -11.39 9.88
CA GLU A 382 -21.40 -10.84 9.80
C GLU A 382 -21.44 -9.41 9.21
N ASN A 383 -20.41 -8.61 9.48
CA ASN A 383 -20.30 -7.27 8.92
C ASN A 383 -19.97 -7.32 7.42
N ASP A 384 -19.05 -8.20 7.03
CA ASP A 384 -18.65 -8.37 5.63
C ASP A 384 -19.82 -8.85 4.76
N LEU A 385 -20.57 -9.84 5.25
CA LEU A 385 -21.76 -10.37 4.57
C LEU A 385 -22.87 -9.31 4.43
N MET A 386 -23.05 -8.48 5.47
CA MET A 386 -24.00 -7.37 5.42
C MET A 386 -23.61 -6.34 4.37
N GLN A 387 -22.32 -5.97 4.31
CA GLN A 387 -21.81 -5.04 3.29
C GLN A 387 -22.00 -5.63 1.89
N GLU A 388 -21.63 -6.88 1.66
CA GLU A 388 -21.83 -7.55 0.37
C GLU A 388 -23.30 -7.52 -0.07
N ASP A 389 -24.23 -7.86 0.84
CA ASP A 389 -25.65 -7.86 0.56
C ASP A 389 -26.18 -6.46 0.21
N ALA A 390 -25.76 -5.42 0.94
CA ALA A 390 -26.15 -4.04 0.65
C ALA A 390 -25.54 -3.54 -0.68
N LEU A 391 -24.27 -3.84 -0.93
CA LEU A 391 -23.53 -3.43 -2.12
C LEU A 391 -24.05 -4.10 -3.40
N SER A 392 -24.70 -5.26 -3.29
CA SER A 392 -25.38 -5.88 -4.43
C SER A 392 -26.47 -4.99 -5.05
N TYR A 393 -26.89 -3.94 -4.34
CA TYR A 393 -27.87 -2.94 -4.80
C TYR A 393 -27.25 -1.58 -5.19
N GLN A 394 -25.93 -1.45 -5.28
CA GLN A 394 -25.26 -0.16 -5.55
C GLN A 394 -25.78 0.58 -6.80
N GLU A 395 -26.20 -0.13 -7.85
CA GLU A 395 -26.77 0.49 -9.07
C GLU A 395 -28.19 1.04 -8.88
N SER A 396 -28.88 0.66 -7.80
CA SER A 396 -30.24 1.10 -7.47
C SER A 396 -30.27 2.39 -6.65
N PHE A 397 -29.15 2.78 -6.03
CA PHE A 397 -29.04 3.95 -5.16
C PHE A 397 -28.00 4.94 -5.70
N HIS A 398 -28.21 6.22 -5.44
CA HIS A 398 -27.22 7.25 -5.73
C HIS A 398 -26.00 7.11 -4.80
N SER A 399 -26.22 6.82 -3.52
CA SER A 399 -25.14 6.49 -2.59
C SER A 399 -25.56 5.44 -1.57
N ILE A 400 -24.65 4.52 -1.26
CA ILE A 400 -24.69 3.67 -0.08
C ILE A 400 -23.41 3.96 0.70
N ARG A 401 -23.56 4.34 1.96
CA ARG A 401 -22.46 4.57 2.91
C ARG A 401 -22.59 3.63 4.10
N PHE A 402 -21.46 3.29 4.71
CA PHE A 402 -21.43 2.39 5.87
C PHE A 402 -20.88 3.11 7.09
N GLY A 403 -21.61 3.01 8.20
CA GLY A 403 -21.08 3.32 9.51
C GLY A 403 -20.19 2.21 10.04
N ASN A 404 -19.36 2.55 11.02
CA ASN A 404 -18.45 1.61 11.65
C ASN A 404 -19.17 0.69 12.65
N PRO A 405 -18.73 -0.57 12.83
CA PRO A 405 -19.09 -1.38 13.99
C PRO A 405 -18.51 -0.80 15.30
N LEU A 406 -18.97 -1.34 16.43
CA LEU A 406 -18.69 -0.79 17.75
C LEU A 406 -17.19 -0.62 18.06
N LEU A 407 -16.37 -1.62 17.77
CA LEU A 407 -14.92 -1.60 18.03
C LEU A 407 -14.14 -1.44 16.72
N THR A 408 -14.02 -0.20 16.24
CA THR A 408 -13.31 0.10 14.98
C THR A 408 -12.07 0.96 15.20
N THR A 409 -12.16 2.01 16.01
CA THR A 409 -11.06 2.95 16.28
C THR A 409 -10.56 2.86 17.73
N GLU A 410 -9.44 3.51 18.02
CA GLU A 410 -8.94 3.62 19.40
C GLU A 410 -9.89 4.42 20.30
N GLU A 411 -10.49 5.49 19.77
CA GLU A 411 -11.48 6.30 20.49
C GLU A 411 -12.75 5.51 20.81
N ASP A 412 -13.18 4.64 19.89
CA ASP A 412 -14.27 3.69 20.16
C ASP A 412 -13.94 2.77 21.34
N ASN A 413 -12.73 2.19 21.32
CA ASN A 413 -12.27 1.31 22.40
C ASN A 413 -12.27 2.03 23.75
N GLN A 414 -11.77 3.26 23.80
CA GLN A 414 -11.79 4.10 25.02
C GLN A 414 -13.22 4.35 25.50
N THR A 415 -14.13 4.72 24.59
CA THR A 415 -15.53 4.99 24.92
C THR A 415 -16.22 3.74 25.48
N VAL A 416 -15.98 2.57 24.88
CA VAL A 416 -16.53 1.30 25.35
C VAL A 416 -15.97 0.92 26.72
N ILE A 417 -14.67 1.11 26.94
CA ILE A 417 -14.03 0.87 28.25
C ILE A 417 -14.66 1.77 29.32
N GLN A 418 -14.80 3.06 29.05
CA GLN A 418 -15.42 4.01 29.98
C GLN A 418 -16.88 3.69 30.26
N ALA A 419 -17.64 3.29 29.24
CA ALA A 419 -19.04 2.88 29.38
C ALA A 419 -19.19 1.70 30.35
N ILE A 420 -18.36 0.68 30.17
CA ILE A 420 -18.40 -0.55 30.98
C ILE A 420 -17.86 -0.28 32.38
N ALA A 421 -16.69 0.34 32.49
CA ALA A 421 -16.09 0.64 33.79
C ALA A 421 -16.96 1.59 34.63
N GLY A 422 -17.66 2.52 33.99
CA GLY A 422 -18.61 3.42 34.64
C GLY A 422 -19.83 2.68 35.19
N GLU A 423 -20.41 1.75 34.43
CA GLU A 423 -21.54 0.92 34.91
C GLU A 423 -21.13 0.05 36.10
N PHE A 424 -19.94 -0.54 36.04
CA PHE A 424 -19.44 -1.47 37.05
C PHE A 424 -18.50 -0.80 38.08
N SER A 425 -18.62 0.51 38.28
CA SER A 425 -17.74 1.28 39.17
C SER A 425 -17.86 0.90 40.64
N SER A 426 -18.93 0.19 41.01
CA SER A 426 -19.21 -0.27 42.38
C SER A 426 -18.53 -1.60 42.74
N LEU A 427 -17.80 -2.23 41.82
CA LEU A 427 -17.07 -3.47 42.10
C LEU A 427 -16.00 -3.24 43.17
N SER A 428 -16.01 -4.09 44.19
CA SER A 428 -14.97 -4.08 45.22
C SER A 428 -13.65 -4.68 44.71
N GLU A 429 -12.54 -4.42 45.41
CA GLU A 429 -11.21 -4.98 45.03
C GLU A 429 -11.17 -6.51 45.07
N ASP A 430 -12.07 -7.15 45.84
CA ASP A 430 -12.22 -8.60 45.95
C ASP A 430 -13.15 -9.21 44.87
N GLU A 431 -13.72 -8.37 43.99
CA GLU A 431 -14.63 -8.75 42.91
C GLU A 431 -13.98 -8.52 41.53
N VAL A 432 -14.26 -9.43 40.60
CA VAL A 432 -13.85 -9.28 39.20
C VAL A 432 -15.06 -9.32 38.27
N LEU A 433 -15.02 -8.51 37.21
CA LEU A 433 -15.94 -8.58 36.10
C LEU A 433 -15.34 -9.47 35.02
N VAL A 434 -16.09 -10.48 34.60
CA VAL A 434 -15.79 -11.27 33.42
C VAL A 434 -16.85 -10.96 32.38
N MET A 435 -16.42 -10.45 31.24
CA MET A 435 -17.28 -10.14 30.10
C MET A 435 -17.13 -11.21 29.03
N MET A 436 -18.27 -11.73 28.56
CA MET A 436 -18.31 -12.80 27.58
C MET A 436 -18.77 -12.29 26.22
N GLY A 437 -17.83 -12.15 25.29
CA GLY A 437 -18.13 -11.96 23.88
C GLY A 437 -18.46 -13.27 23.17
N HIS A 438 -19.06 -13.19 21.99
CA HIS A 438 -19.27 -14.39 21.17
C HIS A 438 -17.93 -14.89 20.59
N GLY A 439 -17.13 -13.98 20.04
CA GLY A 439 -15.93 -14.31 19.28
C GLY A 439 -16.24 -14.72 17.83
N THR A 440 -15.20 -14.93 17.04
CA THR A 440 -15.30 -15.40 15.66
C THR A 440 -13.97 -16.03 15.22
N THR A 441 -14.00 -16.86 14.17
CA THR A 441 -12.78 -17.37 13.52
C THR A 441 -12.09 -16.34 12.63
N HIS A 442 -12.70 -15.16 12.44
CA HIS A 442 -12.14 -14.04 11.69
C HIS A 442 -10.93 -13.40 12.40
N TYR A 443 -9.99 -12.82 11.65
CA TYR A 443 -8.82 -12.13 12.22
C TYR A 443 -9.20 -10.98 13.16
N ALA A 444 -10.35 -10.36 12.95
CA ALA A 444 -10.88 -9.30 13.81
C ALA A 444 -11.13 -9.76 15.25
N ASN A 445 -11.16 -11.07 15.52
CA ASN A 445 -11.26 -11.59 16.89
C ASN A 445 -10.12 -11.13 17.81
N ALA A 446 -8.94 -10.78 17.26
CA ALA A 446 -7.82 -10.27 18.04
C ALA A 446 -8.19 -9.03 18.89
N ILE A 447 -9.23 -8.29 18.50
CA ILE A 447 -9.69 -7.10 19.23
C ILE A 447 -10.17 -7.42 20.64
N TYR A 448 -10.72 -8.62 20.91
CA TYR A 448 -11.16 -8.99 22.26
C TYR A 448 -9.97 -9.10 23.23
N ALA A 449 -8.85 -9.68 22.77
CA ALA A 449 -7.62 -9.76 23.57
C ALA A 449 -6.96 -8.37 23.72
N ALA A 450 -6.98 -7.55 22.66
CA ALA A 450 -6.48 -6.19 22.72
C ALA A 450 -7.28 -5.31 23.68
N LEU A 451 -8.61 -5.43 23.66
CA LEU A 451 -9.49 -4.67 24.55
C LEU A 451 -9.38 -5.17 26.00
N ASP A 452 -9.23 -6.48 26.22
CA ASP A 452 -8.90 -7.03 27.52
C ASP A 452 -7.62 -6.38 28.09
N TYR A 453 -6.56 -6.28 27.29
CA TYR A 453 -5.32 -5.60 27.66
C TYR A 453 -5.54 -4.11 27.93
N ALA A 454 -6.30 -3.43 27.06
CA ALA A 454 -6.60 -2.02 27.21
C ALA A 454 -7.32 -1.73 28.53
N PHE A 455 -8.28 -2.54 28.98
CA PHE A 455 -8.88 -2.39 30.30
C PHE A 455 -7.82 -2.30 31.42
N LYS A 456 -6.75 -3.09 31.34
CA LYS A 456 -5.68 -3.09 32.35
C LYS A 456 -4.83 -1.83 32.27
N ASP A 457 -4.52 -1.39 31.05
CA ASP A 457 -3.75 -0.18 30.78
C ASP A 457 -4.48 1.08 31.29
N TYR A 458 -5.80 1.16 31.09
CA TYR A 458 -6.66 2.23 31.62
C TYR A 458 -6.96 2.09 33.14
N GLY A 459 -6.29 1.18 33.85
CA GLY A 459 -6.37 1.04 35.30
C GLY A 459 -7.49 0.11 35.81
N HIS A 460 -8.25 -0.54 34.94
CA HIS A 460 -9.32 -1.49 35.28
C HIS A 460 -8.80 -2.93 35.40
N GLN A 461 -7.96 -3.16 36.41
CA GLN A 461 -7.25 -4.43 36.63
C GLN A 461 -8.14 -5.62 37.04
N ASN A 462 -9.42 -5.37 37.33
CA ASN A 462 -10.42 -6.36 37.74
C ASN A 462 -11.46 -6.67 36.64
N ILE A 463 -11.31 -6.12 35.43
CA ILE A 463 -12.19 -6.40 34.30
C ILE A 463 -11.47 -7.31 33.30
N TYR A 464 -12.12 -8.41 32.93
CA TYR A 464 -11.62 -9.41 32.01
C TYR A 464 -12.60 -9.62 30.86
N LEU A 465 -12.09 -9.81 29.65
CA LEU A 465 -12.88 -10.02 28.44
C LEU A 465 -12.40 -11.29 27.74
N GLY A 466 -13.34 -12.20 27.48
CA GLY A 466 -13.08 -13.39 26.69
C GLY A 466 -14.21 -13.68 25.72
N THR A 467 -14.08 -14.79 25.00
CA THR A 467 -14.98 -15.19 23.93
C THR A 467 -15.36 -16.66 24.03
N VAL A 468 -16.57 -17.01 23.58
CA VAL A 468 -17.05 -18.40 23.50
C VAL A 468 -16.31 -19.16 22.40
N GLU A 469 -16.24 -18.60 21.20
CA GLU A 469 -15.82 -19.31 19.97
C GLU A 469 -14.31 -19.21 19.67
N ALA A 470 -13.56 -18.41 20.44
CA ALA A 470 -12.17 -18.10 20.12
C ALA A 470 -11.33 -17.72 21.36
N TYR A 471 -10.14 -17.15 21.13
CA TYR A 471 -9.28 -16.62 22.18
C TYR A 471 -9.62 -15.15 22.51
N PRO A 472 -9.61 -14.71 23.78
CA PRO A 472 -9.33 -15.47 25.01
C PRO A 472 -10.47 -16.41 25.41
N SER A 473 -10.17 -17.70 25.60
CA SER A 473 -11.18 -18.71 25.98
C SER A 473 -11.44 -18.75 27.48
N MET A 474 -12.51 -19.42 27.93
CA MET A 474 -12.84 -19.61 29.35
C MET A 474 -11.65 -20.15 30.17
N SER A 475 -10.91 -21.13 29.63
CA SER A 475 -9.69 -21.65 30.27
C SER A 475 -8.59 -20.59 30.48
N SER A 476 -8.49 -19.62 29.58
CA SER A 476 -7.55 -18.50 29.70
C SER A 476 -8.04 -17.53 30.76
N ILE A 477 -9.34 -17.20 30.76
CA ILE A 477 -9.96 -16.35 31.78
C ILE A 477 -9.77 -16.94 33.18
N LEU A 478 -10.01 -18.25 33.38
CA LEU A 478 -9.78 -18.92 34.67
C LEU A 478 -8.35 -18.74 35.18
N LYS A 479 -7.35 -18.88 34.29
CA LYS A 479 -5.94 -18.67 34.64
C LYS A 479 -5.65 -17.22 35.03
N MET A 480 -6.25 -16.26 34.33
CA MET A 480 -6.06 -14.83 34.58
C MET A 480 -6.68 -14.39 35.90
N ILE A 481 -7.89 -14.83 36.21
CA ILE A 481 -8.57 -14.46 37.46
C ILE A 481 -8.00 -15.20 38.68
N ALA A 482 -7.46 -16.41 38.51
CA ALA A 482 -6.85 -17.17 39.61
C ALA A 482 -5.68 -16.43 40.27
N ALA A 483 -4.96 -15.59 39.51
CA ALA A 483 -3.89 -14.75 40.04
C ALA A 483 -4.39 -13.69 41.04
N LYS A 484 -5.63 -13.23 40.90
CA LYS A 484 -6.26 -12.22 41.78
C LYS A 484 -6.96 -12.84 42.99
N ARG A 485 -7.31 -14.12 42.94
CA ARG A 485 -8.07 -14.85 43.98
C ARG A 485 -9.36 -14.11 44.41
N PRO A 486 -10.24 -13.74 43.47
CA PRO A 486 -11.47 -13.03 43.79
C PRO A 486 -12.42 -13.92 44.61
N LYS A 487 -13.20 -13.29 45.49
CA LYS A 487 -14.27 -13.99 46.23
C LYS A 487 -15.53 -14.16 45.39
N LYS A 488 -15.75 -13.24 44.45
CA LYS A 488 -16.93 -13.19 43.60
C LYS A 488 -16.59 -12.73 42.19
N VAL A 489 -17.23 -13.35 41.21
CA VAL A 489 -17.13 -13.06 39.79
C VAL A 489 -18.48 -12.56 39.32
N VAL A 490 -18.52 -11.33 38.79
CA VAL A 490 -19.67 -10.81 38.07
C VAL A 490 -19.50 -11.17 36.61
N LEU A 491 -20.48 -11.85 36.03
CA LEU A 491 -20.46 -12.35 34.66
C LEU A 491 -21.48 -11.59 33.82
N ALA A 492 -21.01 -10.90 32.78
CA ALA A 492 -21.85 -10.04 31.93
C ALA A 492 -21.58 -10.28 30.43
N PRO A 493 -22.55 -10.07 29.53
CA PRO A 493 -22.34 -10.29 28.12
C PRO A 493 -21.61 -9.09 27.48
N PHE A 494 -20.62 -9.37 26.63
CA PHE A 494 -20.02 -8.41 25.72
C PHE A 494 -20.63 -8.59 24.32
N MET A 495 -21.95 -8.40 24.25
CA MET A 495 -22.75 -8.55 23.05
C MET A 495 -23.85 -7.50 23.06
N ILE A 496 -24.28 -7.07 21.87
CA ILE A 496 -25.28 -6.00 21.74
C ILE A 496 -26.61 -6.39 22.38
N VAL A 497 -26.98 -7.66 22.27
CA VAL A 497 -28.17 -8.25 22.86
C VAL A 497 -27.79 -9.33 23.88
N ALA A 498 -28.51 -9.38 25.01
CA ALA A 498 -28.42 -10.48 25.97
C ALA A 498 -29.41 -11.60 25.58
N GLY A 499 -29.18 -12.19 24.40
CA GLY A 499 -30.05 -13.18 23.77
C GLY A 499 -29.72 -14.64 24.11
N ASP A 500 -29.83 -15.53 23.10
CA ASP A 500 -29.63 -16.97 23.27
C ASP A 500 -28.24 -17.29 23.86
N HIS A 501 -27.16 -16.71 23.32
CA HIS A 501 -25.80 -16.95 23.81
C HIS A 501 -25.58 -16.47 25.25
N ALA A 502 -26.12 -15.30 25.62
CA ALA A 502 -26.00 -14.79 26.99
C ALA A 502 -26.82 -15.63 27.99
N ARG A 503 -27.94 -16.22 27.57
CA ARG A 503 -28.78 -17.03 28.47
C ARG A 503 -28.32 -18.48 28.57
N ASN A 504 -27.76 -19.05 27.51
CA ASN A 504 -27.35 -20.45 27.47
C ASN A 504 -25.86 -20.60 27.76
N ASP A 505 -24.99 -19.99 26.96
CA ASP A 505 -23.54 -20.21 27.04
C ASP A 505 -22.92 -19.46 28.23
N MET A 506 -23.49 -18.32 28.61
CA MET A 506 -23.01 -17.54 29.75
C MET A 506 -23.67 -17.96 31.06
N ALA A 507 -25.00 -17.89 31.12
CA ALA A 507 -25.78 -18.00 32.37
C ALA A 507 -26.67 -19.26 32.44
N GLY A 508 -26.45 -20.24 31.55
CA GLY A 508 -27.24 -21.46 31.52
C GLY A 508 -26.87 -22.45 32.61
N ASP A 509 -27.66 -23.52 32.71
CA ASP A 509 -27.41 -24.64 33.63
C ASP A 509 -26.57 -25.76 32.98
N ASP A 510 -26.16 -25.61 31.71
CA ASP A 510 -25.28 -26.56 31.04
C ASP A 510 -23.89 -26.55 31.69
N PRO A 511 -23.25 -27.71 31.94
CA PRO A 511 -21.89 -27.77 32.48
C PRO A 511 -20.86 -26.97 31.67
N GLU A 512 -21.06 -26.84 30.36
CA GLU A 512 -20.18 -26.07 29.48
C GLU A 512 -20.45 -24.56 29.54
N SER A 513 -21.50 -24.11 30.23
CA SER A 513 -21.73 -22.67 30.42
C SER A 513 -20.65 -22.02 31.29
N TRP A 514 -20.36 -20.74 31.05
CA TRP A 514 -19.37 -20.00 31.81
C TRP A 514 -19.75 -19.90 33.30
N TYR A 515 -21.04 -19.79 33.60
CA TYR A 515 -21.55 -19.82 34.97
C TYR A 515 -21.20 -21.10 35.71
N CYS A 516 -21.46 -22.27 35.11
CA CYS A 516 -21.15 -23.57 35.69
C CYS A 516 -19.64 -23.76 35.85
N GLN A 517 -18.85 -23.44 34.83
CA GLN A 517 -17.39 -23.58 34.88
C GLN A 517 -16.75 -22.70 35.96
N LEU A 518 -17.22 -21.45 36.14
CA LEU A 518 -16.74 -20.55 37.19
C LEU A 518 -17.13 -21.04 38.59
N LYS A 519 -18.34 -21.59 38.75
CA LYS A 519 -18.77 -22.20 40.02
C LYS A 519 -17.97 -23.44 40.37
N GLU A 520 -17.71 -24.31 39.40
CA GLU A 520 -16.89 -25.51 39.58
C GLU A 520 -15.46 -25.16 39.97
N ALA A 521 -14.93 -24.05 39.43
CA ALA A 521 -13.65 -23.48 39.84
C ALA A 521 -13.64 -22.84 41.24
N GLY A 522 -14.78 -22.84 41.95
CA GLY A 522 -14.91 -22.42 43.35
C GLY A 522 -15.28 -20.97 43.58
N TYR A 523 -15.69 -20.23 42.55
CA TYR A 523 -16.08 -18.83 42.67
C TYR A 523 -17.58 -18.65 42.98
N THR A 524 -17.93 -17.60 43.73
CA THR A 524 -19.32 -17.11 43.78
C THR A 524 -19.60 -16.35 42.49
N VAL A 525 -20.63 -16.72 41.73
CA VAL A 525 -20.92 -16.11 40.42
C VAL A 525 -22.26 -15.38 40.43
N GLU A 526 -22.26 -14.12 40.01
CA GLU A 526 -23.46 -13.31 39.77
C GLU A 526 -23.56 -12.99 38.27
N CYS A 527 -24.68 -13.34 37.64
CA CYS A 527 -24.90 -13.06 36.23
C CYS A 527 -25.70 -11.76 36.04
N VAL A 528 -25.17 -10.86 35.22
CA VAL A 528 -25.84 -9.62 34.80
C VAL A 528 -26.22 -9.74 33.34
N LEU A 529 -27.51 -9.96 33.05
CA LEU A 529 -28.03 -10.13 31.69
C LEU A 529 -28.37 -8.79 31.04
N LYS A 530 -27.38 -7.91 30.89
CA LYS A 530 -27.51 -6.58 30.29
C LYS A 530 -26.67 -6.48 29.01
N GLY A 531 -27.33 -6.30 27.86
CA GLY A 531 -26.67 -6.20 26.56
C GLY A 531 -26.05 -4.83 26.32
N LEU A 532 -25.01 -4.74 25.48
CA LEU A 532 -24.31 -3.49 25.18
C LEU A 532 -25.24 -2.40 24.58
N GLY A 533 -26.34 -2.78 23.93
CA GLY A 533 -27.33 -1.81 23.43
C GLY A 533 -28.10 -1.05 24.53
N GLU A 534 -28.08 -1.53 25.77
CA GLU A 534 -28.76 -0.88 26.90
C GLU A 534 -27.97 0.33 27.44
N TYR A 535 -26.68 0.40 27.17
CA TYR A 535 -25.80 1.47 27.66
C TYR A 535 -25.94 2.71 26.78
N ALA A 536 -26.24 3.87 27.38
CA ALA A 536 -26.47 5.11 26.63
C ALA A 536 -25.26 5.54 25.80
N SER A 537 -24.06 5.50 26.40
CA SER A 537 -22.80 5.82 25.72
C SER A 537 -22.50 4.93 24.52
N ILE A 538 -22.94 3.67 24.54
CA ILE A 538 -22.81 2.76 23.40
C ILE A 538 -23.76 3.15 22.27
N ARG A 539 -24.99 3.59 22.60
CA ARG A 539 -25.94 4.09 21.60
C ARG A 539 -25.44 5.40 20.99
N ASP A 540 -24.88 6.29 21.81
CA ASP A 540 -24.28 7.54 21.36
C ASP A 540 -23.10 7.28 20.41
N LEU A 541 -22.32 6.22 20.64
CA LEU A 541 -21.23 5.83 19.76
C LEU A 541 -21.72 5.46 18.36
N PHE A 542 -22.81 4.68 18.24
CA PHE A 542 -23.43 4.38 16.94
C PHE A 542 -23.99 5.63 16.26
N ILE A 543 -24.52 6.59 17.02
CA ILE A 543 -24.95 7.89 16.47
C ILE A 543 -23.74 8.65 15.92
N ASN A 544 -22.63 8.68 16.64
CA ASN A 544 -21.39 9.32 16.19
C ASN A 544 -20.85 8.68 14.92
N HIS A 545 -20.88 7.35 14.81
CA HIS A 545 -20.49 6.64 13.58
C HIS A 545 -21.33 7.09 12.38
N ILE A 546 -22.65 7.22 12.55
CA ILE A 546 -23.53 7.76 11.49
C ILE A 546 -23.15 9.21 11.15
N MET A 547 -22.91 10.06 12.15
CA MET A 547 -22.52 11.46 11.93
C MET A 547 -21.21 11.57 11.16
N MET A 548 -20.21 10.76 11.49
CA MET A 548 -18.94 10.70 10.75
C MET A 548 -19.19 10.33 9.29
N THR A 549 -19.95 9.26 9.05
CA THR A 549 -20.32 8.81 7.71
C THR A 549 -21.12 9.85 6.90
N LEU A 550 -21.94 10.69 7.55
CA LEU A 550 -22.68 11.76 6.88
C LEU A 550 -21.81 12.97 6.53
N ASN A 551 -20.72 13.20 7.28
CA ASN A 551 -19.82 14.35 7.12
C ASN A 551 -18.64 14.08 6.18
N GLU A 552 -18.37 12.82 5.85
CA GLU A 552 -17.42 12.42 4.81
C GLU A 552 -17.88 12.94 3.43
N LYS A 553 -17.06 13.78 2.79
CA LYS A 553 -17.34 14.44 1.51
C LYS A 553 -16.95 13.62 0.30
#